data_AF-A0A0M3HK05-F1
#
_entry.id   AF-A0A0M3HK05-F1
#
_cell.length_a   1.000
_cell.length_b   1.000
_cell.length_c   1.000
_cell.angle_alpha   90.00
_cell.angle_beta   90.00
_cell.angle_gamma   90.00
#
_symmetry.space_group_name_H-M   'P 1'
#
loop_
_entity.id
_entity.type
_entity.pdbx_description
1 polymer ?
#
loop_
_entity_poly.entity_id
_entity_poly.type
_entity_poly.pdbx_seq_one_letter_code
_entity_poly.pdbx_strand_id
1 'polypeptide(L)'
;MLTADHGPAVSGAHNTIVCARAGKDLISSLVSGLLTIGDRFGGALDGAARQFSEALDKGWSPMQFVNEQRRIGKHIMGIGHRVKSVCFWYIYCLRDRNDFGRIVDLFTYRTLT
;
A
#
# COMPACT_ATOMS: atom_id res chain seq x y z
N MET A 1 -10.53 2.96 10.15
CA MET A 1 -11.51 3.12 9.05
C MET A 1 -10.89 3.61 7.73
N LEU A 2 -9.56 3.71 7.59
CA LEU A 2 -8.94 4.35 6.42
C LEU A 2 -8.94 3.51 5.13
N THR A 3 -9.09 2.19 5.25
CA THR A 3 -9.11 1.24 4.13
C THR A 3 -10.53 0.83 3.73
N ALA A 4 -11.54 1.55 4.21
CA ALA A 4 -12.94 1.17 4.00
C ALA A 4 -13.36 1.26 2.53
N ASP A 5 -12.89 2.28 1.80
CA ASP A 5 -13.12 2.44 0.36
C ASP A 5 -12.06 3.37 -0.26
N HIS A 6 -11.76 3.15 -1.54
CA HIS A 6 -10.90 3.99 -2.37
C HIS A 6 -11.55 4.37 -3.71
N GLY A 7 -12.89 4.29 -3.77
CA GLY A 7 -13.69 4.70 -4.93
C GLY A 7 -13.90 3.58 -5.95
N PRO A 8 -14.81 3.79 -6.92
CA PRO A 8 -15.34 2.73 -7.77
C PRO A 8 -14.40 2.23 -8.87
N ALA A 9 -13.27 2.91 -9.09
CA ALA A 9 -12.34 2.59 -10.17
C ALA A 9 -11.32 1.49 -9.80
N VAL A 10 -11.30 1.04 -8.55
CA VAL A 10 -10.40 -0.04 -8.11
C VAL A 10 -10.99 -1.41 -8.44
N SER A 11 -10.13 -2.42 -8.67
CA SER A 11 -10.52 -3.75 -9.16
C SER A 11 -11.67 -4.39 -8.36
N GLY A 12 -11.60 -4.37 -7.03
CA GLY A 12 -12.64 -4.95 -6.18
C GLY A 12 -13.98 -4.23 -6.30
N ALA A 13 -13.97 -2.89 -6.20
CA ALA A 13 -15.19 -2.10 -6.30
C ALA A 13 -15.83 -2.23 -7.69
N HIS A 14 -15.02 -2.21 -8.75
CA HIS A 14 -15.51 -2.35 -10.12
C HIS A 14 -16.20 -3.71 -10.34
N ASN A 15 -15.59 -4.80 -9.89
CA ASN A 15 -16.17 -6.14 -10.00
C ASN A 15 -17.46 -6.31 -9.19
N THR A 16 -17.53 -5.70 -7.99
CA THR A 16 -18.76 -5.68 -7.18
C THR A 16 -19.87 -4.92 -7.90
N ILE A 17 -19.56 -3.76 -8.49
CA ILE A 17 -20.54 -2.94 -9.24
C ILE A 17 -21.07 -3.68 -10.45
N VAL A 18 -20.20 -4.34 -11.22
CA VAL A 18 -20.61 -5.13 -12.40
C VAL A 18 -21.50 -6.29 -11.99
N CYS A 19 -21.14 -7.03 -10.94
CA CYS A 19 -21.90 -8.17 -10.45
C CYS A 19 -23.29 -7.75 -9.92
N ALA A 20 -23.36 -6.64 -9.18
CA ALA A 20 -24.62 -6.07 -8.71
C ALA A 20 -25.51 -5.62 -9.90
N ARG A 21 -24.91 -4.99 -10.92
CA ARG A 21 -25.63 -4.60 -12.15
C ARG A 21 -26.08 -5.78 -13.00
N ALA A 22 -25.45 -6.94 -12.84
CA ALA A 22 -25.90 -8.19 -13.43
C ALA A 22 -27.07 -8.85 -12.64
N GLY A 23 -27.62 -8.18 -11.62
CA GLY A 23 -28.75 -8.66 -10.84
C GLY A 23 -28.40 -9.76 -9.84
N LYS A 24 -27.13 -9.88 -9.45
CA LYS A 24 -26.68 -10.85 -8.45
C LYS A 24 -26.99 -10.33 -7.04
N ASP A 25 -27.17 -11.26 -6.11
CA ASP A 25 -27.40 -10.97 -4.70
C ASP A 25 -26.17 -10.29 -4.06
N LEU A 26 -26.38 -9.78 -2.85
CA LEU A 26 -25.34 -9.04 -2.11
C LEU A 26 -24.09 -9.88 -1.87
N ILE A 27 -24.24 -11.16 -1.50
CA ILE A 27 -23.10 -12.02 -1.18
C ILE A 27 -22.32 -12.31 -2.47
N SER A 28 -23.01 -12.69 -3.54
CA SER A 28 -22.38 -12.90 -4.85
C SER A 28 -21.64 -11.66 -5.36
N SER A 29 -22.23 -10.48 -5.19
CA SER A 29 -21.63 -9.22 -5.62
C SER A 29 -20.39 -8.88 -4.78
N LEU A 30 -20.46 -9.07 -3.46
CA LEU A 30 -19.34 -8.85 -2.55
C LEU A 30 -18.18 -9.79 -2.85
N VAL A 31 -18.45 -11.10 -2.96
CA VAL A 31 -17.41 -12.12 -3.19
C VAL A 31 -16.71 -11.88 -4.55
N SER A 32 -17.44 -11.46 -5.59
CA SER A 32 -16.86 -11.08 -6.88
C SER A 32 -15.78 -9.99 -6.75
N GLY A 33 -16.00 -8.99 -5.91
CA GLY A 33 -15.00 -7.97 -5.61
C GLY A 33 -13.85 -8.49 -4.74
N LEU A 34 -14.15 -9.27 -3.69
CA LEU A 34 -13.15 -9.82 -2.78
C LEU A 34 -12.15 -10.75 -3.47
N LEU A 35 -12.61 -11.53 -4.46
CA LEU A 35 -11.74 -12.42 -5.24
C LEU A 35 -10.70 -11.68 -6.09
N THR A 36 -10.80 -10.36 -6.22
CA THR A 36 -9.75 -9.55 -6.86
C THR A 36 -8.61 -9.18 -5.91
N ILE A 37 -8.78 -9.37 -4.59
CA ILE A 37 -7.76 -9.06 -3.60
C ILE A 37 -6.63 -10.08 -3.71
N GLY A 38 -5.41 -9.59 -3.90
CA GLY A 38 -4.21 -10.39 -4.07
C GLY A 38 -2.99 -9.50 -4.31
N ASP A 39 -1.96 -10.05 -4.96
CA ASP A 39 -0.64 -9.40 -5.06
C ASP A 39 -0.68 -7.97 -5.63
N ARG A 40 -1.54 -7.73 -6.64
CA ARG A 40 -1.62 -6.43 -7.31
C ARG A 40 -2.67 -5.49 -6.72
N PHE A 41 -3.67 -6.02 -6.01
CA PHE A 41 -4.76 -5.26 -5.43
C PHE A 41 -4.94 -5.65 -3.96
N GLY A 42 -4.55 -4.78 -3.04
CA GLY A 42 -4.59 -5.03 -1.59
C GLY A 42 -3.30 -5.65 -1.01
N GLY A 43 -2.50 -6.38 -1.81
CA GLY A 43 -1.27 -7.04 -1.33
C GLY A 43 -0.09 -6.13 -0.99
N ALA A 44 -0.15 -4.84 -1.32
CA ALA A 44 0.97 -3.93 -1.08
C ALA A 44 1.26 -3.70 0.42
N LEU A 45 0.26 -3.82 1.29
CA LEU A 45 0.42 -3.65 2.74
C LEU A 45 1.26 -4.79 3.33
N ASP A 46 0.91 -6.04 3.00
CA ASP A 46 1.64 -7.23 3.44
C ASP A 46 3.05 -7.27 2.84
N GLY A 47 3.18 -6.96 1.55
CA GLY A 47 4.48 -6.85 0.88
C GLY A 47 5.40 -5.81 1.51
N ALA A 48 4.86 -4.65 1.91
CA ALA A 48 5.62 -3.62 2.60
C ALA A 48 6.04 -4.09 4.01
N ALA A 49 5.09 -4.60 4.80
CA ALA A 49 5.36 -5.09 6.16
C ALA A 49 6.49 -6.12 6.15
N ARG A 50 6.42 -7.11 5.24
CA ARG A 50 7.46 -8.13 5.10
C ARG A 50 8.82 -7.54 4.72
N GLN A 51 8.89 -6.66 3.73
CA GLN A 51 10.15 -6.05 3.30
C GLN A 51 10.81 -5.20 4.41
N PHE A 52 10.02 -4.41 5.12
CA PHE A 52 10.53 -3.56 6.20
C PHE A 52 10.92 -4.37 7.44
N SER A 53 10.14 -5.38 7.82
CA SER A 53 10.48 -6.30 8.91
C SER A 53 11.76 -7.07 8.62
N GLU A 54 11.90 -7.66 7.43
CA GLU A 54 13.13 -8.37 7.04
C GLU A 54 14.37 -7.46 7.05
N ALA A 55 14.23 -6.19 6.66
CA ALA A 55 15.33 -5.23 6.69
C ALA A 55 15.71 -4.84 8.13
N LEU A 56 14.71 -4.67 9.00
CA LEU A 56 14.90 -4.36 10.40
C LEU A 56 15.57 -5.53 11.14
N ASP A 57 15.11 -6.75 10.92
CA ASP A 57 15.66 -7.97 11.54
C ASP A 57 17.12 -8.22 11.12
N LYS A 58 17.49 -7.81 9.89
CA LYS A 58 18.87 -7.85 9.40
C LYS A 58 19.76 -6.71 9.92
N GLY A 59 19.19 -5.76 10.67
CA GLY A 59 19.91 -4.60 11.18
C GLY A 59 20.38 -3.63 10.09
N TRP A 60 19.71 -3.61 8.93
CA TRP A 60 20.10 -2.73 7.83
C TRP A 60 19.77 -1.27 8.14
N SER A 61 20.68 -0.37 7.77
CA SER A 61 20.35 1.05 7.74
C SER A 61 19.35 1.36 6.62
N PRO A 62 18.54 2.42 6.73
CA PRO A 62 17.60 2.81 5.68
C PRO A 62 18.24 2.93 4.29
N MET A 63 19.47 3.46 4.23
CA MET A 63 20.21 3.64 2.99
C MET A 63 20.71 2.30 2.41
N GLN A 64 21.15 1.37 3.27
CA GLN A 64 21.51 0.02 2.84
C GLN A 64 20.31 -0.72 2.25
N PHE A 65 19.14 -0.62 2.89
CA PHE A 65 17.91 -1.21 2.39
C PHE A 65 17.54 -0.68 1.00
N VAL A 66 17.55 0.64 0.80
CA VAL A 66 17.23 1.26 -0.50
C VAL A 66 18.22 0.82 -1.59
N ASN A 67 19.51 0.83 -1.28
CA ASN A 67 20.55 0.42 -2.23
C ASN A 67 20.43 -1.05 -2.62
N GLU A 68 20.10 -1.92 -1.66
CA GLU A 68 19.92 -3.34 -1.92
C GLU A 68 18.68 -3.61 -2.79
N GLN A 69 17.54 -2.96 -2.51
CA GLN A 69 16.35 -3.09 -3.37
C GLN A 69 16.59 -2.58 -4.79
N ARG A 70 17.36 -1.47 -4.93
CA ARG A 70 17.81 -0.96 -6.23
C ARG A 70 18.72 -1.95 -6.95
N ARG A 71 19.64 -2.60 -6.22
CA ARG A 71 20.56 -3.61 -6.77
C ARG A 71 19.82 -4.85 -7.26
N ILE A 72 18.81 -5.30 -6.52
CA ILE A 72 17.96 -6.45 -6.90
C ILE A 72 16.99 -6.08 -8.04
N GLY A 73 16.80 -4.79 -8.32
CA GLY A 73 15.86 -4.31 -9.32
C GLY A 73 14.39 -4.43 -8.89
N LYS A 74 14.13 -4.43 -7.58
CA LYS A 74 12.76 -4.49 -7.02
C LYS A 74 12.35 -3.13 -6.49
N HIS A 75 11.07 -2.79 -6.70
CA HIS A 75 10.48 -1.62 -6.07
C HIS A 75 10.20 -1.90 -4.59
N ILE A 76 10.40 -0.87 -3.77
CA ILE A 76 10.06 -0.90 -2.34
C ILE A 76 8.54 -0.84 -2.22
N MET A 77 7.95 -1.89 -1.66
CA MET A 77 6.51 -1.99 -1.48
C MET A 77 6.03 -0.93 -0.48
N GLY A 78 4.90 -0.31 -0.76
CA GLY A 78 4.36 0.79 0.06
C GLY A 78 5.00 2.17 -0.19
N ILE A 79 6.02 2.27 -1.05
CA ILE A 79 6.65 3.54 -1.40
C ILE A 79 6.31 3.98 -2.83
N GLY A 80 5.76 5.19 -2.94
CA GLY A 80 5.41 5.83 -4.21
C GLY A 80 3.91 6.11 -4.32
N HIS A 81 3.57 7.28 -4.83
CA HIS A 81 2.20 7.70 -5.06
C HIS A 81 2.15 8.51 -6.36
N ARG A 82 1.07 8.37 -7.15
CA ARG A 82 0.96 8.99 -8.47
C ARG A 82 0.93 10.53 -8.44
N VAL A 83 0.18 11.10 -7.48
CA VAL A 83 -0.05 12.56 -7.39
C VAL A 83 0.61 13.21 -6.18
N LYS A 84 0.68 12.50 -5.04
CA LYS A 84 1.13 13.07 -3.77
C LYS A 84 2.62 12.83 -3.60
N SER A 85 3.34 13.88 -3.21
CA SER A 85 4.77 13.83 -2.91
C SER A 85 4.98 13.68 -1.40
N VAL A 86 5.30 14.76 -0.70
CA VAL A 86 5.74 14.73 0.70
C VAL A 86 4.61 14.48 1.70
N CYS A 87 3.40 14.94 1.39
CA CYS A 87 2.27 14.91 2.31
C CYS A 87 1.06 14.19 1.71
N PHE A 88 0.83 12.96 2.19
CA PHE A 88 -0.42 12.24 1.97
C PHE A 88 -1.21 12.22 3.28
N TRP A 89 -2.34 12.92 3.32
CA TRP A 89 -3.12 13.17 4.54
C TRP A 89 -3.50 11.90 5.31
N TYR A 90 -3.79 10.81 4.61
CA TYR A 90 -4.04 9.49 5.20
C TYR A 90 -2.84 8.96 6.01
N ILE A 91 -1.62 9.15 5.52
CA ILE A 91 -0.39 8.76 6.22
C ILE A 91 -0.15 9.64 7.44
N TYR A 92 -0.43 10.94 7.34
CA TYR A 92 -0.30 11.86 8.48
C TYR A 92 -1.29 11.51 9.61
N CYS A 93 -2.55 11.22 9.26
CA CYS A 93 -3.54 10.78 10.25
C CYS A 93 -3.13 9.48 10.97
N LEU A 94 -2.48 8.53 10.28
CA LEU A 94 -1.91 7.34 10.91
C LEU A 94 -0.67 7.64 11.77
N ARG A 95 0.20 8.53 11.29
CA ARG A 95 1.43 8.92 11.99
C ARG A 95 1.14 9.61 13.31
N ASP A 96 0.25 10.60 13.29
CA ASP A 96 -0.05 11.44 14.44
C ASP A 96 -0.84 10.67 15.52
N ARG A 97 -1.39 9.49 15.20
CA ARG A 97 -2.03 8.59 16.17
C ARG A 97 -1.10 7.54 16.80
N ASN A 98 0.05 7.23 16.19
CA ASN A 98 0.85 6.07 16.59
C ASN A 98 2.34 6.37 16.93
N ASP A 99 2.76 7.63 17.10
CA ASP A 99 4.15 7.98 17.46
C ASP A 99 5.25 7.33 16.58
N PHE A 100 4.92 6.93 15.34
CA PHE A 100 5.86 6.32 14.39
C PHE A 100 6.71 7.40 13.71
N GLY A 101 7.57 8.06 14.50
CA GLY A 101 8.48 9.11 14.02
C GLY A 101 9.62 8.61 13.12
N ARG A 102 9.93 7.31 13.09
CA ARG A 102 11.15 6.78 12.45
C ARG A 102 10.99 6.16 11.06
N ILE A 103 9.78 5.80 10.63
CA ILE A 103 9.55 5.19 9.30
C ILE A 103 9.47 6.27 8.20
N VAL A 104 9.17 7.51 8.58
CA VAL A 104 8.93 8.62 7.64
C VAL A 104 10.23 9.23 7.09
N ASP A 105 11.37 9.04 7.76
CA ASP A 105 12.65 9.56 7.25
C ASP A 105 13.05 8.92 5.92
N LEU A 106 12.50 7.75 5.55
CA LEU A 106 12.66 7.16 4.22
C LEU A 106 11.88 7.90 3.11
N PHE A 107 10.80 8.62 3.43
CA PHE A 107 10.04 9.40 2.44
C PHE A 107 10.83 10.63 1.96
N THR A 108 11.65 11.22 2.83
CA THR A 108 12.43 12.43 2.53
C THR A 108 13.59 12.17 1.57
N TYR A 109 14.13 10.94 1.53
CA TYR A 109 15.28 10.59 0.68
C TYR A 109 14.96 10.51 -0.82
N ARG A 110 13.70 10.39 -1.24
CA ARG A 110 13.34 10.27 -2.68
C ARG A 110 12.94 11.60 -3.33
N THR A 111 12.85 12.68 -2.56
CA THR A 111 12.58 14.04 -3.08
C THR A 111 13.83 14.89 -3.27
N LEU A 112 15.03 14.36 -2.96
CA LEU A 112 16.31 15.07 -3.07
C LEU A 112 17.32 14.44 -4.05
N THR A 113 16.89 13.52 -4.92
CA THR A 113 17.68 13.00 -6.05
C THR A 113 16.79 12.87 -7.28
#